data_AF-V8N9I0-F1
#
_entry.id   AF-V8N9I0-F1
#
_cell.length_a   1.000
_cell.length_b   1.000
_cell.length_c   1.000
_cell.angle_alpha   90.00
_cell.angle_beta   90.00
_cell.angle_gamma   90.00
#
_symmetry.space_group_name_H-M   'P 1'
#
loop_
_entity.id
_entity.type
_entity.pdbx_description
1 polymer ?
#
loop_
_entity_poly.entity_id
_entity_poly.type
_entity_poly.pdbx_seq_one_letter_code
_entity_poly.pdbx_strand_id
1 'polypeptide(L)'
;GICAVKIRIVCLHEDFRPANKKIPLIYVQDPKKNRLFQWNDVKLSMGLTQLSFPLSSEPALGTYKLVVEKSSRKVAEHTFYVEEYVLPKFEVLVTVPKQISVLATEFEMTVCGRQMGMGVEMTEVSSISITSTVSKLSFENAEPYYKPGIPLFLQMKLVDGMDVPMANKSIEITGPSGVYKENERCDNSVLIYHRRASHLVNRFYSPSQSYLHIEPLPKTLSCGNTEHIRVHFILDPNAVKKEMIFYYLVKPKGDFLLNLLVDVDTAPITRLLLYTILPSGELVAHSRDFTVEKCFSNKARLWFSDQQGLPGQKTQLHLAASSGS
;
A
#
# COMPACT_ATOMS: atom_id res chain seq x y z
N GLY A 1 16.93 28.60 -25.11
CA GLY A 1 16.92 29.31 -23.83
C GLY A 1 17.44 28.38 -22.75
N ILE A 2 18.16 28.90 -21.76
CA ILE A 2 18.72 28.07 -20.67
C ILE A 2 17.56 27.53 -19.83
N CYS A 3 17.31 26.22 -19.89
CA CYS A 3 16.29 25.57 -19.06
C CYS A 3 16.77 25.49 -17.61
N ALA A 4 15.84 25.60 -16.66
CA ALA A 4 16.14 25.45 -15.23
C ALA A 4 15.18 24.46 -14.57
N VAL A 5 15.74 23.52 -13.82
CA VAL A 5 14.98 22.55 -13.03
C VAL A 5 14.56 23.22 -11.72
N LYS A 6 13.25 23.32 -11.49
CA LYS A 6 12.67 23.83 -10.24
C LYS A 6 12.46 22.67 -9.28
N ILE A 7 13.09 22.76 -8.10
CA ILE A 7 13.13 21.70 -7.11
C ILE A 7 12.37 22.17 -5.87
N ARG A 8 11.52 21.31 -5.32
CA ARG A 8 10.89 21.51 -4.02
C ARG A 8 11.29 20.37 -3.10
N ILE A 9 11.74 20.69 -1.90
CA ILE A 9 12.08 19.71 -0.87
C ILE A 9 11.16 19.92 0.30
N VAL A 10 10.45 18.86 0.68
CA VAL A 10 9.53 18.83 1.82
C VAL A 10 10.13 17.92 2.90
N CYS A 11 10.14 18.38 4.15
CA CYS A 11 10.48 17.56 5.30
C CYS A 11 9.29 17.51 6.25
N LEU A 12 8.93 16.29 6.66
CA LEU A 12 7.83 16.04 7.59
C LEU A 12 8.35 15.29 8.84
N HIS A 13 7.59 15.37 9.92
CA HIS A 13 7.70 14.49 11.09
C HIS A 13 6.91 13.18 10.85
N GLU A 14 6.98 12.23 11.78
CA GLU A 14 6.26 10.94 11.70
C GLU A 14 4.74 11.12 11.71
N ASP A 15 4.25 12.18 12.36
CA ASP A 15 2.85 12.61 12.37
C ASP A 15 2.46 13.46 11.14
N PHE A 16 3.29 13.42 10.09
CA PHE A 16 3.11 14.16 8.82
C PHE A 16 3.04 15.69 8.96
N ARG A 17 3.45 16.26 10.10
CA ARG A 17 3.54 17.72 10.25
C ARG A 17 4.82 18.29 9.61
N PRO A 18 4.81 19.53 9.09
CA PRO A 18 5.99 20.13 8.50
C PRO A 18 7.14 20.26 9.51
N ALA A 19 8.34 19.83 9.10
CA ALA A 19 9.54 19.83 9.93
C ALA A 19 10.53 20.91 9.46
N ASN A 20 10.69 21.96 10.26
CA ASN A 20 11.70 22.99 10.02
C ASN A 20 13.08 22.49 10.43
N LYS A 21 13.74 21.79 9.52
CA LYS A 21 15.09 21.23 9.71
C LYS A 21 16.09 21.94 8.81
N LYS A 22 17.36 21.94 9.24
CA LYS A 22 18.50 22.31 8.39
C LYS A 22 18.99 21.06 7.67
N ILE A 23 19.05 21.09 6.35
CA ILE A 23 19.57 20.01 5.52
C ILE A 23 21.03 20.31 5.22
N PRO A 24 21.99 19.48 5.69
CA PRO A 24 23.41 19.76 5.53
C PRO A 24 23.87 19.83 4.08
N LEU A 25 23.38 18.92 3.23
CA LEU A 25 23.83 18.84 1.84
C LEU A 25 22.73 18.33 0.92
N ILE A 26 22.52 19.04 -0.18
CA ILE A 26 21.71 18.60 -1.32
C ILE A 26 22.58 18.75 -2.55
N TYR A 27 22.60 17.78 -3.45
CA TYR A 27 23.39 17.89 -4.67
C TYR A 27 22.75 17.18 -5.86
N VAL A 28 23.12 17.62 -7.07
CA VAL A 28 22.69 17.02 -8.33
C VAL A 28 23.87 16.25 -8.93
N GLN A 29 23.60 15.03 -9.38
CA GLN A 29 24.53 14.21 -10.16
C GLN A 29 24.07 14.10 -11.60
N ASP A 30 25.03 14.13 -12.51
CA ASP A 30 24.83 13.83 -13.93
C ASP A 30 24.75 12.30 -14.18
N PRO A 31 24.46 11.87 -15.41
CA PRO A 31 24.42 10.44 -15.77
C PRO A 31 25.76 9.72 -15.61
N LYS A 32 26.87 10.46 -15.64
CA LYS A 32 28.23 9.96 -15.41
C LYS A 32 28.61 9.95 -13.92
N LYS A 33 27.66 10.26 -13.03
CA LYS A 33 27.77 10.33 -11.56
C LYS A 33 28.62 11.50 -11.04
N ASN A 34 28.97 12.47 -11.90
CA ASN A 34 29.64 13.69 -11.49
C ASN A 34 28.68 14.58 -10.71
N ARG A 35 29.15 15.14 -9.59
CA ARG A 35 28.38 16.11 -8.80
C ARG A 35 28.47 17.48 -9.48
N LEU A 36 27.38 17.93 -10.09
CA LEU A 36 27.34 19.17 -10.87
C LEU A 36 27.03 20.40 -10.03
N PHE A 37 26.15 20.25 -9.04
CA PHE A 37 25.65 21.37 -8.25
C PHE A 37 25.37 20.92 -6.82
N GLN A 38 25.58 21.81 -5.84
CA GLN A 38 25.24 21.52 -4.45
C GLN A 38 24.72 22.76 -3.71
N TRP A 39 23.84 22.50 -2.75
CA TRP A 39 23.41 23.45 -1.74
C TRP A 39 23.81 22.90 -0.37
N ASN A 40 24.51 23.73 0.39
CA ASN A 40 24.91 23.41 1.75
C ASN A 40 23.95 24.07 2.72
N ASP A 41 23.71 23.41 3.85
CA ASP A 41 23.14 24.02 5.04
C ASP A 41 21.77 24.70 4.82
N VAL A 42 20.95 24.10 3.95
CA VAL A 42 19.67 24.65 3.50
C VAL A 42 18.66 24.63 4.64
N LYS A 43 18.14 25.80 4.99
CA LYS A 43 17.07 25.95 5.97
C LYS A 43 15.71 25.82 5.28
N LEU A 44 14.81 25.07 5.92
CA LEU A 44 13.42 24.95 5.48
C LEU A 44 12.55 25.96 6.24
N SER A 45 11.57 26.52 5.54
CA SER A 45 10.50 27.36 6.10
C SER A 45 9.18 26.64 5.93
N MET A 46 8.41 26.48 7.01
CA MET A 46 7.18 25.67 7.03
C MET A 46 7.39 24.26 6.44
N GLY A 47 8.54 23.64 6.74
CA GLY A 47 8.92 22.31 6.25
C GLY A 47 9.17 22.22 4.73
N LEU A 48 9.28 23.36 4.03
CA LEU A 48 9.50 23.43 2.60
C LEU A 48 10.72 24.31 2.27
N THR A 49 11.40 23.99 1.18
CA THR A 49 12.31 24.91 0.49
C THR A 49 12.20 24.74 -1.02
N GLN A 50 12.49 25.81 -1.76
CA GLN A 50 12.46 25.84 -3.22
C GLN A 50 13.84 26.20 -3.76
N LEU A 51 14.37 25.35 -4.62
CA LEU A 51 15.69 25.48 -5.22
C LEU A 51 15.57 25.51 -6.75
N SER A 52 16.60 26.01 -7.41
CA SER A 52 16.65 26.12 -8.87
C SER A 52 18.02 25.66 -9.34
N PHE A 53 18.04 24.69 -10.25
CA PHE A 53 19.24 24.21 -10.91
C PHE A 53 19.23 24.61 -12.38
N PRO A 54 20.10 25.53 -12.83
CA PRO A 54 20.23 25.84 -14.25
C PRO A 54 20.93 24.70 -14.99
N LEU A 55 20.37 24.27 -16.11
CA LEU A 55 21.05 23.35 -17.04
C LEU A 55 22.08 24.14 -17.88
N SER A 56 23.17 23.50 -18.28
CA SER A 56 24.10 24.09 -19.25
C SER A 56 23.44 24.21 -20.63
N SER A 57 24.02 25.01 -21.53
CA SER A 57 23.58 25.08 -22.94
C SER A 57 23.73 23.75 -23.66
N GLU A 58 24.72 22.95 -23.24
CA GLU A 58 25.01 21.60 -23.73
C GLU A 58 25.03 20.65 -22.52
N PRO A 59 23.86 20.20 -22.03
CA PRO A 59 23.81 19.29 -20.89
C PRO A 59 24.14 17.86 -21.34
N ALA A 60 24.77 17.07 -20.46
CA ALA A 60 24.89 15.64 -20.69
C ALA A 60 23.49 15.01 -20.76
N LEU A 61 23.19 14.25 -21.80
CA LEU A 61 21.88 13.60 -21.93
C LEU A 61 21.82 12.35 -21.06
N GLY A 62 20.65 12.08 -20.49
CA GLY A 62 20.37 10.90 -19.67
C GLY A 62 19.75 11.22 -18.31
N THR A 63 19.86 10.28 -17.39
CA THR A 63 19.27 10.35 -16.05
C THR A 63 20.15 11.12 -15.07
N TYR A 64 19.62 12.22 -14.55
CA TYR A 64 20.18 12.99 -13.46
C TYR A 64 19.60 12.52 -12.13
N LYS A 65 20.35 12.71 -11.05
CA LYS A 65 19.94 12.33 -9.70
C LYS A 65 20.10 13.49 -8.73
N LEU A 66 19.00 13.91 -8.12
CA LEU A 66 18.98 14.78 -6.96
C LEU A 66 19.14 13.94 -5.69
N VAL A 67 20.13 14.25 -4.87
CA VAL A 67 20.43 13.54 -3.63
C VAL A 67 20.35 14.50 -2.45
N VAL A 68 19.65 14.08 -1.41
CA VAL A 68 19.59 14.78 -0.11
C VAL A 68 20.39 13.96 0.91
N GLU A 69 21.35 14.60 1.56
CA GLU A 69 22.29 13.96 2.48
C GLU A 69 22.25 14.62 3.85
N LYS A 70 22.20 13.81 4.90
CA LYS A 70 22.22 14.23 6.30
C LYS A 70 23.22 13.37 7.08
N SER A 71 24.19 14.02 7.74
CA SER A 71 25.22 13.34 8.55
C SER A 71 25.94 12.22 7.78
N SER A 72 26.32 12.49 6.52
CA SER A 72 26.97 11.54 5.61
C SER A 72 26.15 10.31 5.23
N ARG A 73 24.84 10.33 5.50
CA ARG A 73 23.88 9.32 5.02
C ARG A 73 22.94 9.95 4.00
N LYS A 74 22.74 9.26 2.89
CA LYS A 74 21.73 9.62 1.91
C LYS A 74 20.35 9.35 2.51
N VAL A 75 19.52 10.38 2.60
CA VAL A 75 18.18 10.29 3.20
C VAL A 75 17.06 10.30 2.17
N ALA A 76 17.31 10.85 0.98
CA ALA A 76 16.38 10.80 -0.14
C ALA A 76 17.14 10.92 -1.47
N GLU A 77 16.63 10.25 -2.50
CA GLU A 77 17.08 10.39 -3.88
C GLU A 77 15.86 10.57 -4.79
N HIS A 78 15.98 11.42 -5.80
CA HIS A 78 14.98 11.58 -6.85
C HIS A 78 15.69 11.71 -8.20
N THR A 79 15.11 11.16 -9.26
CA THR A 79 15.72 11.16 -10.60
C THR A 79 14.87 11.95 -11.57
N PHE A 80 15.53 12.68 -12.47
CA PHE A 80 14.89 13.34 -13.59
C PHE A 80 15.70 13.09 -14.86
N TYR A 81 15.04 13.10 -16.02
CA TYR A 81 15.68 12.82 -17.29
C TYR A 81 15.92 14.12 -18.05
N VAL A 82 17.06 14.21 -18.74
CA VAL A 82 17.39 15.31 -19.65
C VAL A 82 17.68 14.69 -21.01
N GLU A 83 16.89 15.08 -22.00
CA GLU A 83 17.05 14.67 -23.38
C GLU A 83 16.89 15.87 -24.30
N GLU A 84 17.24 15.69 -25.58
CA GLU A 84 16.99 16.71 -26.58
C GLU A 84 15.48 16.85 -26.80
N TYR A 85 14.93 17.99 -26.39
CA TYR A 85 13.50 18.23 -26.52
C TYR A 85 13.14 18.58 -27.96
N VAL A 86 12.56 17.63 -28.68
CA VAL A 86 11.81 17.90 -29.90
C VAL A 86 10.35 18.02 -29.50
N LEU A 87 9.73 19.19 -29.69
CA LEU A 87 8.33 19.43 -29.36
C LEU A 87 7.45 18.35 -30.03
N PRO A 88 6.86 17.41 -29.27
CA PRO A 88 5.96 16.40 -29.84
C PRO A 88 4.68 17.13 -30.21
N LYS A 89 4.29 17.06 -31.47
CA LYS A 89 3.15 17.81 -32.01
C LYS A 89 1.84 17.02 -31.95
N PHE A 90 1.89 15.83 -31.36
CA PHE A 90 0.79 14.94 -31.08
C PHE A 90 1.20 14.09 -29.88
N GLU A 91 0.22 13.63 -29.12
CA GLU A 91 0.38 12.73 -28.00
C GLU A 91 -0.29 11.41 -28.39
N VAL A 92 0.47 10.33 -28.45
CA VAL A 92 -0.07 8.97 -28.60
C VAL A 92 -0.13 8.35 -27.21
N LEU A 93 -1.27 7.77 -26.89
CA LEU A 93 -1.53 7.05 -25.66
C LEU A 93 -1.96 5.64 -26.02
N VAL A 94 -1.03 4.69 -25.93
CA VAL A 94 -1.34 3.26 -26.07
C VAL A 94 -1.71 2.69 -24.70
N THR A 95 -2.98 2.32 -24.54
CA THR A 95 -3.49 1.61 -23.37
C THR A 95 -3.61 0.12 -23.72
N VAL A 96 -2.74 -0.70 -23.13
CA VAL A 96 -2.76 -2.16 -23.23
C VAL A 96 -2.81 -2.79 -21.83
N PRO A 97 -3.35 -4.01 -21.69
CA PRO A 97 -3.25 -4.74 -20.44
C PRO A 97 -1.79 -5.09 -20.14
N LYS A 98 -1.38 -5.01 -18.87
CA LYS A 98 -0.01 -5.34 -18.46
C LYS A 98 0.31 -6.83 -18.58
N GLN A 99 -0.72 -7.66 -18.46
CA GLN A 99 -0.62 -9.11 -18.51
C GLN A 99 -1.87 -9.69 -19.18
N ILE A 100 -1.75 -10.86 -19.79
CA ILE A 100 -2.87 -11.64 -20.33
C ILE A 100 -2.73 -13.11 -19.94
N SER A 101 -3.87 -13.79 -19.81
CA SER A 101 -3.91 -15.23 -19.57
C SER A 101 -3.53 -16.00 -20.83
N VAL A 102 -2.85 -17.15 -20.67
CA VAL A 102 -2.58 -18.10 -21.76
C VAL A 102 -3.87 -18.65 -22.41
N LEU A 103 -5.00 -18.58 -21.70
CA LEU A 103 -6.31 -18.99 -22.22
C LEU A 103 -7.04 -17.88 -22.99
N ALA A 104 -6.53 -16.65 -22.99
CA ALA A 104 -7.17 -15.55 -23.68
C ALA A 104 -7.02 -15.69 -25.19
N THR A 105 -8.14 -15.64 -25.92
CA THR A 105 -8.17 -15.65 -27.39
C THR A 105 -8.07 -14.26 -27.99
N GLU A 106 -8.46 -13.24 -27.21
CA GLU A 106 -8.46 -11.83 -27.60
C GLU A 106 -8.11 -10.94 -26.40
N PHE A 107 -7.66 -9.72 -26.69
CA PHE A 107 -7.49 -8.66 -25.70
C PHE A 107 -7.80 -7.31 -26.34
N GLU A 108 -8.33 -6.38 -25.54
CA GLU A 108 -8.58 -5.03 -26.00
C GLU A 108 -7.34 -4.16 -25.85
N MET A 109 -7.07 -3.35 -26.86
CA MET A 109 -6.10 -2.26 -26.80
C MET A 109 -6.74 -0.98 -27.28
N THR A 110 -6.44 0.13 -26.61
CA THR A 110 -6.92 1.45 -27.02
C THR A 110 -5.73 2.30 -27.41
N VAL A 111 -5.75 2.86 -28.61
CA VAL A 111 -4.74 3.81 -29.07
C VAL A 111 -5.43 5.15 -29.25
N CYS A 112 -5.09 6.12 -28.41
CA CYS A 112 -5.58 7.48 -28.53
C CYS A 112 -4.49 8.38 -29.12
N GLY A 113 -4.86 9.21 -30.09
CA GLY A 113 -3.99 10.25 -30.64
C GLY A 113 -4.60 11.62 -30.40
N ARG A 114 -3.90 12.51 -29.70
CA ARG A 114 -4.31 13.91 -29.55
C ARG A 114 -3.38 14.79 -30.38
N GLN A 115 -3.90 15.36 -31.45
CA GLN A 115 -3.15 16.27 -32.31
C GLN A 115 -3.01 17.65 -31.65
N MET A 116 -1.77 18.13 -31.56
CA MET A 116 -1.43 19.45 -31.03
C MET A 116 -0.85 20.39 -32.13
N GLY A 117 -0.51 19.87 -33.33
CA GLY A 117 0.01 20.65 -34.47
C GLY A 117 0.36 19.80 -35.72
N MET A 118 1.22 20.34 -36.61
CA MET A 118 1.71 19.64 -37.84
C MET A 118 3.16 19.12 -37.68
N GLY A 119 3.35 17.80 -37.61
CA GLY A 119 4.67 17.12 -37.70
C GLY A 119 4.68 15.61 -37.41
N VAL A 120 5.88 15.05 -37.65
CA VAL A 120 6.48 13.68 -37.75
C VAL A 120 5.74 12.46 -37.18
N GLU A 121 6.00 11.26 -37.71
CA GLU A 121 5.54 9.95 -37.20
C GLU A 121 6.17 9.59 -35.82
N MET A 122 5.40 9.06 -34.86
CA MET A 122 5.91 8.46 -33.62
C MET A 122 5.55 6.98 -33.58
N THR A 123 6.47 6.20 -33.02
CA THR A 123 6.27 4.78 -32.74
C THR A 123 6.31 4.57 -31.23
N GLU A 124 5.16 4.21 -30.63
CA GLU A 124 5.08 3.77 -29.23
C GLU A 124 5.09 2.24 -29.18
N VAL A 125 5.95 1.66 -28.34
CA VAL A 125 6.06 0.21 -28.17
C VAL A 125 5.58 -0.16 -26.78
N SER A 126 4.54 -1.00 -26.73
CA SER A 126 4.00 -1.55 -25.49
C SER A 126 4.21 -3.06 -25.44
N SER A 127 4.62 -3.59 -24.28
CA SER A 127 4.79 -5.03 -24.06
C SER A 127 3.71 -5.59 -23.15
N ILE A 128 3.22 -6.78 -23.46
CA ILE A 128 2.24 -7.53 -22.64
C ILE A 128 2.92 -8.81 -22.16
N SER A 129 2.80 -9.11 -20.86
CA SER A 129 3.28 -10.38 -20.31
C SER A 129 2.21 -11.48 -20.40
N ILE A 130 2.61 -12.72 -20.69
CA ILE A 130 1.68 -13.86 -20.74
C ILE A 130 1.86 -14.70 -19.48
N THR A 131 0.77 -15.02 -18.78
CA THR A 131 0.77 -15.90 -17.61
C THR A 131 0.13 -17.25 -17.90
N SER A 132 0.79 -18.33 -17.49
CA SER A 132 0.23 -19.69 -17.49
C SER A 132 -0.59 -20.00 -16.24
N THR A 133 -0.66 -19.06 -15.28
CA THR A 133 -1.50 -19.20 -14.08
C THR A 133 -2.94 -18.90 -14.45
N VAL A 134 -3.85 -19.86 -14.24
CA VAL A 134 -5.29 -19.63 -14.52
C VAL A 134 -6.03 -19.13 -13.29
N SER A 135 -5.70 -19.67 -12.12
CA SER A 135 -6.21 -19.14 -10.86
C SER A 135 -5.20 -19.29 -9.74
N LYS A 136 -5.36 -18.44 -8.74
CA LYS A 136 -4.54 -18.39 -7.54
C LYS A 136 -5.44 -18.29 -6.33
N LEU A 137 -5.37 -19.30 -5.49
CA LEU A 137 -5.97 -19.31 -4.17
C LEU A 137 -4.92 -18.82 -3.17
N SER A 138 -5.34 -18.02 -2.19
CA SER A 138 -4.47 -17.55 -1.11
C SER A 138 -5.27 -17.32 0.17
N PHE A 139 -4.60 -17.46 1.32
CA PHE A 139 -5.19 -17.10 2.61
C PHE A 139 -4.92 -15.63 2.92
N GLU A 140 -5.94 -14.92 3.39
CA GLU A 140 -5.82 -13.56 3.90
C GLU A 140 -5.90 -13.61 5.43
N ASN A 141 -4.88 -13.07 6.11
CA ASN A 141 -4.86 -12.91 7.57
C ASN A 141 -5.12 -14.21 8.37
N ALA A 142 -4.69 -15.36 7.86
CA ALA A 142 -4.90 -16.65 8.50
C ALA A 142 -3.99 -16.85 9.73
N GLU A 143 -4.59 -17.24 10.86
CA GLU A 143 -3.83 -17.49 12.09
C GLU A 143 -3.08 -18.82 12.02
N PRO A 144 -1.80 -18.86 12.42
CA PRO A 144 -1.05 -20.12 12.50
C PRO A 144 -1.43 -20.95 13.73
N TYR A 145 -2.22 -20.40 14.67
CA TYR A 145 -2.64 -21.08 15.89
C TYR A 145 -4.14 -21.01 16.09
N TYR A 146 -4.79 -22.14 16.40
CA TYR A 146 -6.19 -22.17 16.81
C TYR A 146 -6.32 -22.24 18.33
N LYS A 147 -7.34 -21.59 18.87
CA LYS A 147 -7.67 -21.61 20.31
C LYS A 147 -8.83 -22.57 20.54
N PRO A 148 -8.64 -23.66 21.32
CA PRO A 148 -9.71 -24.63 21.59
C PRO A 148 -10.99 -23.95 22.09
N GLY A 149 -12.12 -24.28 21.48
CA GLY A 149 -13.43 -23.74 21.85
C GLY A 149 -13.79 -22.38 21.22
N ILE A 150 -12.85 -21.73 20.52
CA ILE A 150 -13.08 -20.53 19.70
C ILE A 150 -13.05 -20.94 18.21
N PRO A 151 -14.07 -20.58 17.41
CA PRO A 151 -14.06 -20.87 15.98
C PRO A 151 -12.85 -20.24 15.28
N LEU A 152 -12.17 -21.01 14.43
CA LEU A 152 -11.10 -20.49 13.58
C LEU A 152 -11.72 -19.95 12.29
N PHE A 153 -11.52 -18.66 12.02
CA PHE A 153 -11.94 -18.02 10.80
C PHE A 153 -10.77 -17.95 9.81
N LEU A 154 -10.95 -18.54 8.62
CA LEU A 154 -9.99 -18.47 7.52
C LEU A 154 -10.62 -17.66 6.39
N GLN A 155 -10.02 -16.51 6.07
CA GLN A 155 -10.39 -15.74 4.90
C GLN A 155 -9.54 -16.20 3.72
N MET A 156 -10.20 -16.49 2.60
CA MET A 156 -9.55 -17.00 1.39
C MET A 156 -9.87 -16.07 0.23
N LYS A 157 -8.86 -15.78 -0.58
CA LYS A 157 -8.99 -14.99 -1.80
C LYS A 157 -8.71 -15.87 -3.00
N LEU A 158 -9.70 -15.96 -3.90
CA LEU A 158 -9.57 -16.59 -5.20
C LEU A 158 -9.51 -15.49 -6.27
N VAL A 159 -8.39 -15.44 -6.98
CA VAL A 159 -8.19 -14.56 -8.13
C VAL A 159 -7.77 -15.39 -9.35
N ASP A 160 -7.92 -14.81 -10.53
CA ASP A 160 -7.36 -15.37 -11.75
C ASP A 160 -5.85 -15.09 -11.87
N GLY A 161 -5.24 -15.44 -13.01
CA GLY A 161 -3.84 -15.10 -13.30
C GLY A 161 -3.53 -13.60 -13.37
N MET A 162 -4.57 -12.76 -13.41
CA MET A 162 -4.54 -11.30 -13.56
C MET A 162 -4.85 -10.57 -12.24
N ASP A 163 -4.91 -11.30 -11.12
CA ASP A 163 -5.32 -10.81 -9.79
C ASP A 163 -6.77 -10.25 -9.73
N VAL A 164 -7.61 -10.59 -10.71
CA VAL A 164 -9.04 -10.22 -10.73
C VAL A 164 -9.83 -11.20 -9.86
N PRO A 165 -10.67 -10.73 -8.91
CA PRO A 165 -11.48 -11.61 -8.07
C PRO A 165 -12.43 -12.51 -8.88
N MET A 166 -12.40 -13.82 -8.61
CA MET A 166 -13.28 -14.78 -9.28
C MET A 166 -14.50 -15.09 -8.41
N ALA A 167 -15.64 -14.47 -8.70
CA ALA A 167 -16.90 -14.73 -8.02
C ALA A 167 -17.59 -16.02 -8.49
N ASN A 168 -18.46 -16.58 -7.66
CA ASN A 168 -19.34 -17.72 -7.98
C ASN A 168 -18.61 -19.01 -8.42
N LYS A 169 -17.39 -19.23 -7.95
CA LYS A 169 -16.63 -20.48 -8.15
C LYS A 169 -16.67 -21.33 -6.87
N SER A 170 -16.73 -22.65 -7.03
CA SER A 170 -16.61 -23.59 -5.92
C SER A 170 -15.13 -23.81 -5.57
N ILE A 171 -14.83 -23.83 -4.29
CA ILE A 171 -13.52 -24.23 -3.76
C ILE A 171 -13.71 -25.50 -2.93
N GLU A 172 -12.78 -26.44 -3.07
CA GLU A 172 -12.74 -27.65 -2.25
C GLU A 172 -11.72 -27.46 -1.13
N ILE A 173 -12.16 -27.65 0.12
CA ILE A 173 -11.29 -27.56 1.29
C ILE A 173 -11.05 -28.98 1.78
N THR A 174 -9.80 -29.43 1.67
CA THR A 174 -9.37 -30.74 2.18
C THR A 174 -8.90 -30.62 3.63
N GLY A 175 -9.43 -31.49 4.50
CA GLY A 175 -8.98 -31.64 5.89
C GLY A 175 -7.64 -32.42 6.00
N PRO A 176 -7.10 -32.60 7.22
CA PRO A 176 -5.78 -33.19 7.42
C PRO A 176 -5.77 -34.68 7.01
N SER A 177 -5.40 -34.94 5.75
CA SER A 177 -5.12 -36.27 5.22
C SER A 177 -3.97 -36.19 4.24
N GLY A 178 -2.82 -36.77 4.63
CA GLY A 178 -1.84 -37.38 3.74
C GLY A 178 -1.08 -36.47 2.76
N VAL A 179 0.24 -36.51 2.83
CA VAL A 179 1.13 -36.03 1.77
C VAL A 179 0.77 -36.73 0.46
N TYR A 180 0.16 -36.00 -0.47
CA TYR A 180 0.00 -36.45 -1.85
C TYR A 180 1.34 -36.25 -2.56
N LYS A 181 2.02 -37.35 -2.90
CA LYS A 181 3.14 -37.31 -3.85
C LYS A 181 2.56 -37.45 -5.25
N GLU A 182 2.55 -36.35 -6.00
CA GLU A 182 2.23 -36.39 -7.41
C GLU A 182 3.50 -36.77 -8.18
N ASN A 183 3.43 -37.87 -8.94
CA ASN A 183 4.47 -38.23 -9.90
C ASN A 183 4.29 -37.34 -11.13
N GLU A 184 5.11 -36.31 -11.28
CA GLU A 184 5.16 -35.53 -12.52
C GLU A 184 5.88 -36.33 -13.61
N ARG A 185 5.15 -36.57 -14.71
CA ARG A 185 5.68 -37.06 -15.98
C ARG A 185 5.86 -35.82 -16.86
N CYS A 186 7.11 -35.53 -17.26
CA CYS A 186 7.38 -34.43 -18.18
C CYS A 186 6.82 -34.77 -19.56
N ASP A 187 5.77 -34.07 -19.97
CA ASP A 187 5.38 -33.91 -21.37
C ASP A 187 5.62 -32.45 -21.76
N ASN A 188 6.10 -32.21 -22.98
CA ASN A 188 6.54 -30.89 -23.47
C ASN A 188 5.37 -29.93 -23.78
N SER A 189 4.27 -30.02 -23.02
CA SER A 189 3.13 -29.11 -23.12
C SER A 189 3.25 -27.97 -22.11
N VAL A 190 2.76 -26.78 -22.48
CA VAL A 190 2.67 -25.65 -21.54
C VAL A 190 1.70 -26.03 -20.44
N LEU A 191 2.23 -26.39 -19.26
CA LEU A 191 1.42 -26.76 -18.11
C LEU A 191 0.67 -25.52 -17.59
N ILE A 192 -0.64 -25.55 -17.78
CA ILE A 192 -1.58 -24.62 -17.15
C ILE A 192 -1.74 -25.05 -15.69
N TYR A 193 -1.47 -24.15 -14.74
CA TYR A 193 -1.56 -24.50 -13.32
C TYR A 193 -2.54 -23.61 -12.55
N HIS A 194 -3.25 -24.25 -11.62
CA HIS A 194 -4.00 -23.60 -10.56
C HIS A 194 -3.13 -23.56 -9.31
N ARG A 195 -2.78 -22.35 -8.83
CA ARG A 195 -2.01 -22.24 -7.59
C ARG A 195 -2.92 -22.51 -6.40
N ARG A 196 -2.73 -23.67 -5.78
CA ARG A 196 -3.39 -24.07 -4.53
C ARG A 196 -2.77 -23.33 -3.34
N ALA A 197 -3.54 -23.17 -2.28
CA ALA A 197 -3.06 -22.65 -1.00
C ALA A 197 -3.14 -23.74 0.07
N SER A 198 -2.12 -23.82 0.92
CA SER A 198 -2.10 -24.66 2.11
C SER A 198 -1.76 -23.80 3.32
N HIS A 199 -2.39 -24.10 4.47
CA HIS A 199 -2.14 -23.39 5.72
C HIS A 199 -2.12 -24.39 6.87
N LEU A 200 -1.02 -24.41 7.61
CA LEU A 200 -0.83 -25.29 8.75
C LEU A 200 -1.24 -24.55 10.02
N VAL A 201 -2.14 -25.16 10.81
CA VAL A 201 -2.64 -24.55 12.05
C VAL A 201 -2.30 -25.42 13.25
N ASN A 202 -1.59 -24.84 14.20
CA ASN A 202 -1.17 -25.49 15.43
C ASN A 202 -2.10 -25.13 16.60
N ARG A 203 -2.09 -25.92 17.67
CA ARG A 203 -2.87 -25.58 18.88
C ARG A 203 -2.19 -24.44 19.64
N PHE A 204 -2.96 -23.43 20.04
CA PHE A 204 -2.49 -22.36 20.93
C PHE A 204 -2.32 -22.90 22.36
N TYR A 205 -1.21 -22.55 23.01
CA TYR A 205 -0.91 -22.99 24.37
C TYR A 205 -1.43 -21.98 25.41
N SER A 206 -2.22 -22.46 26.38
CA SER A 206 -2.53 -21.76 27.62
C SER A 206 -2.58 -22.79 28.76
N PRO A 207 -1.82 -22.56 29.86
CA PRO A 207 -1.87 -23.39 31.06
C PRO A 207 -3.28 -23.52 31.65
N SER A 208 -4.01 -22.41 31.81
CA SER A 208 -5.39 -22.43 32.33
C SER A 208 -6.45 -22.75 31.28
N GLN A 209 -6.07 -22.96 30.02
CA GLN A 209 -7.00 -23.03 28.88
C GLN A 209 -7.87 -21.76 28.76
N SER A 210 -7.31 -20.61 29.13
CA SER A 210 -7.92 -19.31 28.96
C SER A 210 -7.39 -18.64 27.69
N TYR A 211 -8.29 -18.06 26.90
CA TYR A 211 -7.99 -17.49 25.59
C TYR A 211 -8.75 -16.18 25.39
N LEU A 212 -8.07 -15.21 24.77
CA LEU A 212 -8.68 -14.05 24.14
C LEU A 212 -8.53 -14.19 22.62
N HIS A 213 -9.52 -13.79 21.84
CA HIS A 213 -9.44 -13.79 20.38
C HIS A 213 -10.18 -12.58 19.80
N ILE A 214 -9.55 -11.90 18.85
CA ILE A 214 -10.04 -10.67 18.22
C ILE A 214 -10.44 -11.09 16.81
N GLU A 215 -11.71 -10.91 16.46
CA GLU A 215 -12.22 -11.30 15.15
C GLU A 215 -11.62 -10.38 14.06
N PRO A 216 -11.12 -10.94 12.93
CA PRO A 216 -10.67 -10.12 11.81
C PRO A 216 -11.82 -9.38 11.12
N LEU A 217 -11.50 -8.26 10.48
CA LEU A 217 -12.40 -7.55 9.57
C LEU A 217 -11.90 -7.71 8.13
N PRO A 218 -12.74 -8.16 7.18
CA PRO A 218 -12.33 -8.39 5.78
C PRO A 218 -12.25 -7.10 4.94
N LYS A 219 -12.37 -5.93 5.57
CA LYS A 219 -12.40 -4.61 4.92
C LYS A 219 -11.25 -3.73 5.38
N THR A 220 -10.84 -2.81 4.52
CA THR A 220 -9.99 -1.68 4.93
C THR A 220 -10.84 -0.69 5.71
N LEU A 221 -10.33 -0.22 6.85
CA LEU A 221 -11.05 0.72 7.72
C LEU A 221 -10.87 2.15 7.21
N SER A 222 -11.94 2.95 7.24
CA SER A 222 -11.90 4.35 6.79
C SER A 222 -11.65 5.32 7.95
N CYS A 223 -10.90 6.39 7.68
CA CYS A 223 -10.52 7.37 8.69
C CYS A 223 -11.72 8.23 9.13
N GLY A 224 -11.82 8.48 10.43
CA GLY A 224 -12.92 9.21 11.06
C GLY A 224 -14.13 8.34 11.39
N ASN A 225 -14.11 7.05 11.04
CA ASN A 225 -15.17 6.11 11.39
C ASN A 225 -14.82 5.35 12.68
N THR A 226 -15.87 4.96 13.41
CA THR A 226 -15.75 4.01 14.53
C THR A 226 -16.16 2.63 14.04
N GLU A 227 -15.30 1.65 14.28
CA GLU A 227 -15.51 0.27 13.87
C GLU A 227 -15.76 -0.61 15.09
N HIS A 228 -16.73 -1.53 14.98
CA HIS A 228 -17.11 -2.44 16.07
C HIS A 228 -16.43 -3.79 15.86
N ILE A 229 -15.48 -4.11 16.74
CA ILE A 229 -14.70 -5.34 16.67
C ILE A 229 -15.24 -6.33 17.69
N ARG A 230 -15.61 -7.53 17.24
CA ARG A 230 -16.02 -8.61 18.12
C ARG A 230 -14.80 -9.31 18.72
N VAL A 231 -14.85 -9.53 20.03
CA VAL A 231 -13.81 -10.21 20.79
C VAL A 231 -14.43 -11.41 21.48
N HIS A 232 -13.85 -12.59 21.24
CA HIS A 232 -14.21 -13.83 21.91
C HIS A 232 -13.29 -14.07 23.09
N PHE A 233 -13.84 -14.56 24.19
CA PHE A 233 -13.07 -14.95 25.36
C PHE A 233 -13.53 -16.29 25.92
N ILE A 234 -12.56 -17.02 26.43
CA ILE A 234 -12.74 -18.22 27.26
C ILE A 234 -11.82 -18.01 28.45
N LEU A 235 -12.35 -17.99 29.66
CA LEU A 235 -11.56 -17.89 30.89
C LEU A 235 -11.91 -19.06 31.78
N ASP A 236 -10.89 -19.64 32.42
CA ASP A 236 -11.12 -20.68 33.43
C ASP A 236 -11.90 -20.08 34.62
N PRO A 237 -13.12 -20.57 34.91
CA PRO A 237 -13.92 -20.09 36.04
C PRO A 237 -13.21 -20.23 37.38
N ASN A 238 -12.28 -21.19 37.52
CA ASN A 238 -11.54 -21.42 38.76
C ASN A 238 -10.29 -20.52 38.86
N ALA A 239 -9.79 -20.01 37.73
CA ALA A 239 -8.67 -19.09 37.70
C ALA A 239 -9.12 -17.63 37.93
N VAL A 240 -10.36 -17.29 37.60
CA VAL A 240 -10.90 -15.93 37.77
C VAL A 240 -11.48 -15.74 39.18
N LYS A 241 -10.83 -14.91 40.01
CA LYS A 241 -11.44 -14.40 41.25
C LYS A 241 -12.60 -13.48 40.87
N LYS A 242 -13.66 -13.44 41.69
CA LYS A 242 -14.98 -12.79 41.51
C LYS A 242 -15.02 -11.31 41.06
N GLU A 243 -13.93 -10.70 40.64
CA GLU A 243 -13.83 -9.30 40.23
C GLU A 243 -12.99 -9.18 38.94
N MET A 244 -13.61 -9.44 37.79
CA MET A 244 -13.23 -8.80 36.53
C MET A 244 -14.45 -8.04 36.04
N ILE A 245 -14.41 -6.71 36.15
CA ILE A 245 -15.50 -5.82 35.78
C ILE A 245 -15.55 -5.72 34.26
N PHE A 246 -16.32 -6.60 33.63
CA PHE A 246 -17.03 -6.29 32.40
C PHE A 246 -18.50 -6.18 32.80
N TYR A 247 -19.17 -5.09 32.40
CA TYR A 247 -20.56 -4.86 32.75
C TYR A 247 -21.40 -6.12 32.43
N TYR A 248 -22.27 -6.50 33.38
CA TYR A 248 -23.30 -7.56 33.37
C TYR A 248 -22.89 -9.04 33.16
N LEU A 249 -22.92 -9.81 34.27
CA LEU A 249 -22.88 -11.29 34.41
C LEU A 249 -21.63 -12.01 33.90
N VAL A 250 -20.79 -12.51 34.83
CA VAL A 250 -19.61 -13.35 34.57
C VAL A 250 -20.02 -14.65 33.87
N LYS A 251 -19.92 -14.68 32.54
CA LYS A 251 -19.90 -15.94 31.78
C LYS A 251 -18.45 -16.33 31.54
N PRO A 252 -18.02 -17.58 31.81
CA PRO A 252 -16.64 -18.02 31.57
C PRO A 252 -16.30 -18.15 30.07
N LYS A 253 -17.30 -18.04 29.21
CA LYS A 253 -17.17 -17.99 27.77
C LYS A 253 -18.18 -17.00 27.22
N GLY A 254 -17.76 -16.18 26.27
CA GLY A 254 -18.66 -15.23 25.62
C GLY A 254 -17.94 -14.38 24.59
N ASP A 255 -18.64 -13.34 24.17
CA ASP A 255 -18.18 -12.32 23.26
C ASP A 255 -18.59 -10.93 23.74
N PHE A 256 -17.79 -9.93 23.39
CA PHE A 256 -18.12 -8.52 23.57
C PHE A 256 -17.70 -7.71 22.34
N LEU A 257 -18.25 -6.51 22.21
CA LEU A 257 -17.90 -5.57 21.15
C LEU A 257 -16.99 -4.48 21.70
N LEU A 258 -15.85 -4.27 21.04
CA LEU A 258 -14.92 -3.18 21.28
C LEU A 258 -15.11 -2.12 20.19
N ASN A 259 -15.19 -0.85 20.60
CA ASN A 259 -15.25 0.28 19.66
C ASN A 259 -13.83 0.76 19.38
N LEU A 260 -13.38 0.62 18.13
CA LEU A 260 -12.11 1.14 17.66
C LEU A 260 -12.35 2.41 16.83
N LEU A 261 -11.88 3.55 17.34
CA LEU A 261 -11.84 4.79 16.56
C LEU A 261 -10.61 4.79 15.65
N VAL A 262 -10.84 4.93 14.36
CA VAL A 262 -9.78 4.94 13.34
C VAL A 262 -9.54 6.37 12.88
N ASP A 263 -8.28 6.82 12.95
CA ASP A 263 -7.87 8.17 12.54
C ASP A 263 -6.53 8.15 11.81
N VAL A 264 -6.08 9.32 11.34
CA VAL A 264 -4.81 9.52 10.59
C VAL A 264 -3.62 8.92 11.33
N ASP A 265 -3.57 9.06 12.67
CA ASP A 265 -2.47 8.56 13.50
C ASP A 265 -2.41 7.02 13.59
N THR A 266 -3.50 6.35 13.20
CA THR A 266 -3.61 4.88 13.19
C THR A 266 -3.40 4.26 11.80
N ALA A 267 -3.16 5.10 10.78
CA ALA A 267 -2.89 4.68 9.41
C ALA A 267 -1.39 4.37 9.18
N PRO A 268 -1.02 3.50 8.22
CA PRO A 268 -1.89 2.68 7.36
C PRO A 268 -2.24 1.32 7.97
N ILE A 269 -1.66 0.96 9.11
CA ILE A 269 -1.89 -0.30 9.81
C ILE A 269 -2.01 0.01 11.30
N THR A 270 -3.09 -0.43 11.93
CA THR A 270 -3.30 -0.30 13.37
C THR A 270 -3.26 -1.67 14.04
N ARG A 271 -2.47 -1.80 15.12
CA ARG A 271 -2.33 -3.03 15.89
C ARG A 271 -3.12 -2.93 17.18
N LEU A 272 -4.15 -3.75 17.32
CA LEU A 272 -4.90 -3.90 18.56
C LEU A 272 -4.31 -5.03 19.39
N LEU A 273 -3.99 -4.76 20.66
CA LEU A 273 -3.58 -5.76 21.66
C LEU A 273 -4.58 -5.77 22.81
N LEU A 274 -5.13 -6.94 23.09
CA LEU A 274 -5.95 -7.18 24.28
C LEU A 274 -5.25 -8.20 25.17
N TYR A 275 -5.22 -7.93 26.48
CA TYR A 275 -4.64 -8.84 27.44
C TYR A 275 -5.40 -8.81 28.76
N THR A 276 -5.23 -9.87 29.54
CA THR A 276 -5.65 -9.96 30.92
C THR A 276 -4.64 -10.77 31.71
N ILE A 277 -4.46 -10.45 32.98
CA ILE A 277 -3.58 -11.16 33.90
C ILE A 277 -4.46 -11.89 34.90
N LEU A 278 -4.41 -13.21 34.88
CA LEU A 278 -5.15 -14.04 35.82
C LEU A 278 -4.52 -13.96 37.22
N PRO A 279 -5.29 -14.17 38.30
CA PRO A 279 -4.78 -14.30 39.67
C PRO A 279 -3.64 -15.31 39.86
N SER A 280 -3.51 -16.31 38.97
CA SER A 280 -2.39 -17.25 38.95
C SER A 280 -1.06 -16.61 38.49
N GLY A 281 -1.10 -15.39 37.95
CA GLY A 281 0.01 -14.73 37.27
C GLY A 281 0.10 -15.02 35.77
N GLU A 282 -0.78 -15.87 35.22
CA GLU A 282 -0.82 -16.13 33.77
C GLU A 282 -1.30 -14.90 32.98
N LEU A 283 -0.54 -14.53 31.96
CA LEU A 283 -0.92 -13.51 30.98
C LEU A 283 -1.65 -14.17 29.79
N VAL A 284 -2.93 -13.82 29.62
CA VAL A 284 -3.73 -14.23 28.46
C VAL A 284 -3.85 -13.04 27.52
N ALA A 285 -3.35 -13.15 26.29
CA ALA A 285 -3.31 -12.02 25.35
C ALA A 285 -3.61 -12.42 23.90
N HIS A 286 -4.01 -11.44 23.11
CA HIS A 286 -4.13 -11.55 21.66
C HIS A 286 -3.88 -10.20 20.97
N SER A 287 -3.19 -10.24 19.82
CA SER A 287 -2.95 -9.07 18.98
C SER A 287 -3.49 -9.27 17.57
N ARG A 288 -4.00 -8.21 16.94
CA ARG A 288 -4.45 -8.21 15.55
C ARG A 288 -4.10 -6.91 14.86
N ASP A 289 -3.65 -7.01 13.61
CA ASP A 289 -3.39 -5.88 12.73
C ASP A 289 -4.61 -5.63 11.83
N PHE A 290 -5.02 -4.38 11.71
CA PHE A 290 -6.08 -3.94 10.80
C PHE A 290 -5.53 -2.93 9.80
N THR A 291 -5.88 -3.12 8.53
CA THR A 291 -5.51 -2.19 7.46
C THR A 291 -6.42 -0.97 7.50
N VAL A 292 -5.82 0.21 7.52
CA VAL A 292 -6.49 1.51 7.51
C VAL A 292 -6.16 2.23 6.20
N GLU A 293 -7.15 2.90 5.64
CA GLU A 293 -6.93 3.69 4.42
C GLU A 293 -5.86 4.78 4.65
N LYS A 294 -5.10 5.11 3.61
CA LYS A 294 -4.14 6.21 3.69
C LYS A 294 -4.90 7.53 3.63
N CYS A 295 -4.89 8.27 4.73
CA CYS A 295 -5.58 9.55 4.86
C CYS A 295 -4.63 10.63 5.38
N PHE A 296 -4.93 11.89 5.05
CA PHE A 296 -4.21 13.06 5.54
C PHE A 296 -5.14 13.92 6.40
N SER A 297 -4.62 14.50 7.48
CA SER A 297 -5.39 15.43 8.33
C SER A 297 -5.82 16.68 7.56
N ASN A 298 -4.98 17.18 6.65
CA ASN A 298 -5.32 18.30 5.76
C ASN A 298 -5.91 17.78 4.44
N LYS A 299 -7.21 18.00 4.24
CA LYS A 299 -7.93 17.62 3.02
C LYS A 299 -7.89 18.77 2.01
N ALA A 300 -6.84 18.82 1.19
CA ALA A 300 -6.71 19.80 0.13
C ALA A 300 -7.52 19.42 -1.12
N ARG A 301 -8.16 20.40 -1.78
CA ARG A 301 -8.90 20.24 -3.04
C ARG A 301 -8.52 21.35 -4.01
N LEU A 302 -8.24 20.98 -5.26
CA LEU A 302 -7.88 21.87 -6.34
C LEU A 302 -8.90 21.75 -7.48
N TRP A 303 -9.44 22.85 -7.98
CA TRP A 303 -10.34 22.83 -9.14
C TRP A 303 -10.27 24.11 -9.95
N PHE A 304 -10.53 24.02 -11.25
CA PHE A 304 -10.70 25.20 -12.11
C PHE A 304 -12.17 25.62 -12.14
N SER A 305 -12.42 26.92 -12.32
CA SER A 305 -13.77 27.41 -12.63
C SER A 305 -14.30 26.85 -13.94
N ASP A 306 -13.42 26.71 -14.94
CA ASP A 306 -13.77 26.28 -16.28
C ASP A 306 -13.15 24.91 -16.56
N GLN A 307 -13.92 23.98 -17.13
CA GLN A 307 -13.40 22.66 -17.50
C GLN A 307 -12.55 22.69 -18.79
N GLN A 308 -12.76 23.70 -19.64
CA GLN A 308 -12.05 23.89 -20.91
C GLN A 308 -11.94 25.38 -21.22
N GLY A 309 -10.92 25.76 -21.99
CA GLY A 309 -10.72 27.14 -22.43
C GLY A 309 -9.75 27.25 -23.59
N LEU A 310 -9.76 28.41 -24.26
CA LEU A 310 -8.84 28.72 -25.34
C LEU A 310 -7.43 29.03 -24.80
N PRO A 311 -6.35 28.83 -25.60
CA PRO A 311 -5.01 29.24 -25.23
C PRO A 311 -4.95 30.72 -24.82
N GLY A 312 -4.44 31.00 -23.62
CA GLY A 312 -4.35 32.36 -23.07
C GLY A 312 -5.62 32.90 -22.42
N GLN A 313 -6.71 32.11 -22.38
CA GLN A 313 -7.93 32.50 -21.67
C GLN A 313 -7.67 32.64 -20.17
N LYS A 314 -8.14 33.73 -19.58
CA LYS A 314 -8.12 33.91 -18.12
C LYS A 314 -9.08 32.91 -17.49
N THR A 315 -8.59 32.14 -16.54
CA THR A 315 -9.38 31.23 -15.72
C THR A 315 -8.95 31.33 -14.26
N GLN A 316 -9.80 30.87 -13.34
CA GLN A 316 -9.51 30.84 -11.91
C GLN A 316 -9.20 29.42 -11.46
N LEU A 317 -8.10 29.27 -10.73
CA LEU A 317 -7.72 28.06 -10.03
C LEU A 317 -8.06 28.24 -8.55
N HIS A 318 -8.96 27.39 -8.06
CA HIS A 318 -9.38 27.38 -6.67
C HIS A 318 -8.63 26.31 -5.90
N LEU A 319 -8.25 26.64 -4.67
CA LEU A 319 -7.63 25.76 -3.70
C LEU A 319 -8.37 25.88 -2.37
N ALA A 320 -8.91 24.78 -1.86
CA ALA A 320 -9.45 24.69 -0.50
C ALA A 320 -8.56 23.76 0.32
N ALA A 321 -8.18 24.20 1.52
CA ALA A 321 -7.38 23.43 2.48
C ALA A 321 -7.68 23.92 3.91
N SER A 322 -7.11 23.26 4.91
CA SER A 322 -7.23 23.68 6.31
C SER A 322 -6.69 25.10 6.52
N SER A 323 -7.29 25.85 7.45
CA SER A 323 -6.84 27.20 7.78
C SER A 323 -5.39 27.20 8.26
N GLY A 324 -4.58 28.14 7.75
CA GLY A 324 -3.16 28.26 8.08
C GLY A 324 -2.22 27.27 7.37
N SER A 325 -2.72 26.53 6.37
CA SER A 325 -1.90 25.73 5.44
C SER A 325 -1.49 26.46 4.17
#